data_AF-A0A3B0JR71-F1
#
_entry.id   AF-A0A3B0JR71-F1
#
_cell.length_a   1.000
_cell.length_b   1.000
_cell.length_c   1.000
_cell.angle_alpha   90.00
_cell.angle_beta   90.00
_cell.angle_gamma   90.00
#
_symmetry.space_group_name_H-M   'P 1'
#
loop_
_entity.id
_entity.type
_entity.pdbx_description
1 polymer ?
#
loop_
_entity_poly.entity_id
_entity_poly.type
_entity_poly.pdbx_seq_one_letter_code
_entity_poly.pdbx_strand_id
1 'polypeptide(L)'
;MNAQSLRTATTLNMNCFDWYLPILKGHSDQYEEDYKVCVEKFNAAKWLIDSNYGIARNGITSKAKETCDALERCSHEEENSEVFECYSKTAPEYSVILNTIGNNATDLNKQLIGELALIDFDLDFCQTTAERVYKEDSAASFEELNACLEDGNWSQPTTTVSN
;
A
#
# COMPACT_ATOMS: atom_id res chain seq x y z
N MET A 1 -16.52 -28.27 -8.16
CA MET A 1 -15.99 -29.64 -8.13
C MET A 1 -17.15 -30.61 -8.29
N ASN A 2 -17.24 -31.31 -9.43
CA ASN A 2 -18.30 -32.30 -9.63
C ASN A 2 -17.94 -33.58 -8.87
N ALA A 3 -18.69 -33.89 -7.83
CA ALA A 3 -18.58 -35.09 -6.99
C ALA A 3 -18.80 -36.44 -7.73
N GLN A 4 -18.85 -36.41 -9.06
CA GLN A 4 -19.06 -37.57 -9.92
C GLN A 4 -17.76 -38.28 -10.30
N SER A 5 -16.60 -37.60 -10.38
CA SER A 5 -15.32 -38.25 -10.75
C SER A 5 -14.73 -39.14 -9.64
N LEU A 6 -14.99 -38.81 -8.37
CA LEU A 6 -14.56 -39.61 -7.22
C LEU A 6 -15.25 -40.97 -7.09
N ARG A 7 -16.30 -41.25 -7.88
CA ARG A 7 -17.14 -42.45 -7.73
C ARG A 7 -16.70 -43.64 -8.59
N THR A 8 -15.71 -43.49 -9.48
CA THR A 8 -15.31 -44.53 -10.44
C THR A 8 -13.97 -45.21 -10.15
N ALA A 9 -13.14 -44.70 -9.24
CA ALA A 9 -11.85 -45.32 -8.90
C ALA A 9 -12.03 -46.41 -7.83
N THR A 10 -11.82 -47.68 -8.18
CA THR A 10 -11.93 -48.81 -7.24
C THR A 10 -10.77 -48.92 -6.24
N THR A 11 -9.69 -48.15 -6.43
CA THR A 11 -8.62 -47.91 -5.43
C THR A 11 -7.91 -46.60 -5.79
N LEU A 12 -8.07 -45.56 -4.97
CA LEU A 12 -7.33 -44.29 -5.10
C LEU A 12 -5.92 -44.45 -4.47
N ASN A 13 -4.89 -43.92 -5.11
CA ASN A 13 -3.52 -43.97 -4.57
C ASN A 13 -3.33 -42.94 -3.45
N MET A 14 -3.51 -43.35 -2.19
CA MET A 14 -3.44 -42.42 -1.05
C MET A 14 -2.05 -41.78 -0.84
N ASN A 15 -0.97 -42.38 -1.35
CA ASN A 15 0.38 -41.83 -1.23
C ASN A 15 0.55 -40.48 -1.96
N CYS A 16 -0.34 -40.17 -2.90
CA CYS A 16 -0.38 -38.87 -3.57
C CYS A 16 -0.60 -37.71 -2.60
N PHE A 17 -1.39 -37.91 -1.54
CA PHE A 17 -1.66 -36.86 -0.56
C PHE A 17 -0.39 -36.49 0.23
N ASP A 18 0.41 -37.48 0.62
CA ASP A 18 1.65 -37.25 1.36
C ASP A 18 2.65 -36.40 0.56
N TRP A 19 2.62 -36.51 -0.77
CA TRP A 19 3.47 -35.72 -1.68
C TRP A 19 2.89 -34.34 -1.98
N TYR A 20 1.61 -34.25 -2.36
CA TYR A 20 1.03 -33.01 -2.87
C TYR A 20 0.48 -32.07 -1.79
N LEU A 21 0.08 -32.56 -0.61
CA LEU A 21 -0.38 -31.68 0.47
C LEU A 21 0.72 -30.72 0.96
N PRO A 22 1.98 -31.15 1.18
CA PRO A 22 3.06 -30.22 1.49
C PRO A 22 3.31 -29.18 0.38
N ILE A 23 3.20 -29.57 -0.89
CA ILE A 23 3.38 -28.66 -2.04
C ILE A 23 2.28 -27.60 -2.05
N LEU A 24 1.02 -28.01 -1.94
CA LEU A 24 -0.13 -27.09 -1.85
C LEU A 24 -0.04 -26.16 -0.64
N LYS A 25 0.44 -26.67 0.50
CA LYS A 25 0.73 -25.83 1.67
C LYS A 25 1.83 -24.81 1.34
N GLY A 26 2.90 -25.23 0.67
CA GLY A 26 3.98 -24.34 0.22
C GLY A 26 3.47 -23.16 -0.62
N HIS A 27 2.54 -23.41 -1.54
CA HIS A 27 1.91 -22.35 -2.33
C HIS A 27 1.13 -21.36 -1.46
N SER A 28 0.38 -21.86 -0.46
CA SER A 28 -0.35 -21.01 0.47
C SER A 28 0.59 -20.19 1.37
N ASP A 29 1.69 -20.80 1.84
CA ASP A 29 2.68 -20.12 2.67
C ASP A 29 3.39 -19.01 1.88
N GLN A 30 3.76 -19.29 0.63
CA GLN A 30 4.37 -18.30 -0.26
C GLN A 30 3.42 -17.14 -0.56
N TYR A 31 2.13 -17.43 -0.78
CA TYR A 31 1.12 -16.39 -0.97
C TYR A 31 1.01 -15.45 0.23
N GLU A 32 1.00 -16.00 1.46
CA GLU A 32 0.97 -15.20 2.68
C GLU A 32 2.22 -14.32 2.81
N GLU A 33 3.40 -14.87 2.51
CA GLU A 33 4.66 -14.12 2.50
C GLU A 33 4.66 -12.99 1.47
N ASP A 34 4.27 -13.28 0.22
CA ASP A 34 4.23 -12.30 -0.85
C ASP A 34 3.24 -11.17 -0.54
N TYR A 35 2.05 -11.51 -0.02
CA TYR A 35 1.06 -10.53 0.40
C TYR A 35 1.59 -9.62 1.50
N LYS A 36 2.27 -10.19 2.51
CA LYS A 36 2.91 -9.43 3.58
C LYS A 36 3.97 -8.49 3.04
N VAL A 37 4.82 -8.94 2.12
CA VAL A 37 5.84 -8.10 1.46
C VAL A 37 5.20 -6.93 0.72
N CYS A 38 4.07 -7.14 0.02
CA CYS A 38 3.33 -6.04 -0.63
C CYS A 38 2.93 -4.95 0.38
N VAL A 39 2.36 -5.35 1.53
CA VAL A 39 1.92 -4.43 2.59
C VAL A 39 3.10 -3.71 3.25
N GLU A 40 4.22 -4.41 3.49
CA GLU A 40 5.42 -3.80 4.06
C GLU A 40 6.03 -2.75 3.13
N LYS A 41 6.10 -3.03 1.83
CA LYS A 41 6.56 -2.08 0.80
C LYS A 41 5.66 -0.84 0.76
N PHE A 42 4.35 -1.04 0.76
CA PHE A 42 3.38 0.05 0.80
C PHE A 42 3.58 0.95 2.03
N ASN A 43 3.66 0.35 3.22
CA ASN A 43 3.83 1.10 4.47
C ASN A 43 5.14 1.89 4.50
N ALA A 44 6.24 1.29 4.02
CA ALA A 44 7.53 1.96 3.91
C ALA A 44 7.48 3.15 2.93
N ALA A 45 6.87 2.96 1.76
CA ALA A 45 6.70 4.01 0.77
C ALA A 45 5.81 5.15 1.30
N LYS A 46 4.69 4.80 1.93
CA LYS A 46 3.78 5.77 2.57
C LYS A 46 4.50 6.61 3.62
N TRP A 47 5.25 5.98 4.51
CA TRP A 47 6.02 6.68 5.54
C TRP A 47 7.05 7.65 4.95
N LEU A 48 7.74 7.22 3.88
CA LEU A 48 8.72 8.05 3.19
C LEU A 48 8.06 9.27 2.52
N ILE A 49 6.96 9.05 1.80
CA ILE A 49 6.15 10.12 1.19
C ILE A 49 5.72 11.11 2.27
N ASP A 50 5.01 10.67 3.32
CA ASP A 50 4.51 11.55 4.38
C ASP A 50 5.66 12.34 5.06
N SER A 51 6.84 11.72 5.22
CA SER A 51 8.02 12.37 5.79
C SER A 51 8.59 13.48 4.88
N ASN A 52 8.63 13.27 3.56
CA ASN A 52 9.15 14.23 2.59
C ASN A 52 8.34 15.54 2.57
N TYR A 53 7.04 15.48 2.84
CA TYR A 53 6.18 16.66 2.92
C TYR A 53 6.28 17.40 4.27
N GLY A 54 6.96 16.84 5.27
CA GLY A 54 7.08 17.41 6.61
C GLY A 54 7.73 18.81 6.64
N ILE A 55 8.79 19.02 5.85
CA ILE A 55 9.48 20.31 5.76
C ILE A 55 8.55 21.38 5.17
N ALA A 56 7.90 21.07 4.05
CA ALA A 56 6.99 21.99 3.38
C ALA A 56 5.80 22.37 4.28
N ARG A 57 5.21 21.38 4.97
CA ARG A 57 4.16 21.59 5.97
C ARG A 57 4.62 22.56 7.06
N ASN A 58 5.79 22.29 7.67
CA ASN A 58 6.30 23.13 8.75
C ASN A 58 6.62 24.56 8.29
N GLY A 59 7.10 24.72 7.04
CA GLY A 59 7.33 26.02 6.42
C GLY A 59 6.03 26.83 6.27
N ILE A 60 4.98 26.19 5.73
CA ILE A 60 3.64 26.79 5.63
C ILE A 60 3.09 27.16 7.02
N THR A 61 3.18 26.26 7.99
CA THR A 61 2.72 26.52 9.37
C THR A 61 3.44 27.71 9.99
N SER A 62 4.77 27.77 9.84
CA SER A 62 5.57 28.88 10.37
C SER A 62 5.18 30.20 9.73
N LYS A 63 4.99 30.23 8.41
CA LYS A 63 4.62 31.46 7.69
C LYS A 63 3.20 31.92 8.01
N ALA A 64 2.27 30.98 8.18
CA ALA A 64 0.91 31.27 8.64
C ALA A 64 0.94 31.90 10.04
N LYS A 65 1.72 31.33 10.96
CA LYS A 65 1.86 31.87 12.31
C LYS A 65 2.44 33.29 12.31
N GLU A 66 3.55 33.51 11.59
CA GLU A 66 4.17 34.83 11.46
C GLU A 66 3.16 35.88 10.94
N THR A 67 2.35 35.48 9.96
CA THR A 67 1.31 36.32 9.36
C THR A 67 0.22 36.69 10.37
N CYS A 68 -0.30 35.70 11.09
CA CYS A 68 -1.31 35.94 12.12
C CYS A 68 -0.77 36.83 13.24
N ASP A 69 0.43 36.51 13.76
CA ASP A 69 1.07 37.27 14.84
C ASP A 69 1.30 38.74 14.43
N ALA A 70 1.65 39.00 13.16
CA ALA A 70 1.84 40.36 12.66
C ALA A 70 0.53 41.17 12.61
N LEU A 71 -0.58 40.55 12.22
CA LEU A 71 -1.90 41.18 12.21
C LEU A 71 -2.44 41.40 13.63
N GLU A 72 -2.16 40.47 14.54
CA GLU A 72 -2.57 40.57 15.95
C GLU A 72 -1.85 41.73 16.65
N ARG A 73 -0.58 42.00 16.32
CA ARG A 73 0.17 43.14 16.89
C ARG A 73 -0.51 44.50 16.69
N CYS A 74 -1.19 44.71 15.56
CA CYS A 74 -1.92 45.96 15.33
C CYS A 74 -3.03 46.21 16.37
N SER A 75 -3.53 45.17 17.04
CA SER A 75 -4.52 45.31 18.11
C SER A 75 -3.96 45.83 19.44
N HIS A 76 -2.63 45.89 19.56
CA HIS A 76 -1.94 46.33 20.78
C HIS A 76 -1.53 47.81 20.75
N GLU A 77 -1.78 48.54 19.66
CA GLU A 77 -1.55 49.99 19.62
C GLU A 77 -2.52 50.72 20.56
N GLU A 78 -2.07 51.81 21.19
CA GLU A 78 -2.86 52.52 22.20
C GLU A 78 -3.93 53.43 21.58
N GLU A 79 -3.60 54.10 20.47
CA GLU A 79 -4.49 55.03 19.81
C GLU A 79 -5.26 54.38 18.66
N ASN A 80 -6.57 54.66 18.56
CA ASN A 80 -7.40 54.16 17.46
C ASN A 80 -6.84 54.53 16.07
N SER A 81 -6.26 55.73 15.93
CA SER A 81 -5.59 56.17 14.69
C SER A 81 -4.43 55.26 14.31
N GLU A 82 -3.60 54.87 15.28
CA GLU A 82 -2.44 54.00 15.07
C GLU A 82 -2.87 52.56 14.77
N VAL A 83 -3.90 52.05 15.47
CA VAL A 83 -4.53 50.75 15.16
C VAL A 83 -5.00 50.72 13.70
N PHE A 84 -5.77 51.72 13.26
CA PHE A 84 -6.29 51.78 11.90
C PHE A 84 -5.17 51.94 10.85
N GLU A 85 -4.16 52.77 11.13
CA GLU A 85 -3.02 52.94 10.25
C GLU A 85 -2.22 51.64 10.12
N CYS A 86 -1.96 50.93 11.23
CA CYS A 86 -1.28 49.63 11.23
C CYS A 86 -2.01 48.62 10.35
N TYR A 87 -3.33 48.41 10.57
CA TYR A 87 -4.10 47.48 9.74
C TYR A 87 -4.13 47.88 8.27
N SER A 88 -4.24 49.18 7.95
CA SER A 88 -4.28 49.67 6.57
C SER A 88 -3.00 49.34 5.79
N LYS A 89 -1.85 49.24 6.46
CA LYS A 89 -0.54 48.91 5.86
C LYS A 89 -0.26 47.42 5.89
N THR A 90 -0.48 46.77 7.03
CA THR A 90 -0.13 45.38 7.28
C THR A 90 -1.08 44.42 6.57
N ALA A 91 -2.40 44.67 6.60
CA ALA A 91 -3.38 43.72 6.07
C ALA A 91 -3.22 43.43 4.55
N PRO A 92 -2.99 44.43 3.67
CA PRO A 92 -2.78 44.15 2.24
C PRO A 92 -1.55 43.27 1.96
N GLU A 93 -0.42 43.54 2.64
CA GLU A 93 0.82 42.77 2.47
C GLU A 93 0.61 41.30 2.88
N TYR A 94 0.06 41.08 4.07
CA TYR A 94 -0.13 39.75 4.60
C TYR A 94 -1.28 38.97 3.94
N SER A 95 -2.26 39.67 3.35
CA SER A 95 -3.29 39.04 2.51
C SER A 95 -2.67 38.34 1.29
N VAL A 96 -1.65 38.94 0.65
CA VAL A 96 -0.91 38.30 -0.44
C VAL A 96 -0.18 37.05 0.06
N ILE A 97 0.45 37.13 1.23
CA ILE A 97 1.14 35.99 1.84
C ILE A 97 0.17 34.84 2.16
N LEU A 98 -1.01 35.14 2.71
CA LEU A 98 -2.06 34.15 2.96
C LEU A 98 -2.53 33.47 1.67
N ASN A 99 -2.65 34.22 0.57
CA ASN A 99 -2.99 33.65 -0.72
C ASN A 99 -1.89 32.70 -1.23
N THR A 100 -0.61 33.08 -1.10
CA THR A 100 0.52 32.22 -1.44
C THR A 100 0.53 30.94 -0.60
N ILE A 101 0.26 31.04 0.71
CA ILE A 101 0.12 29.87 1.59
C ILE A 101 -0.98 28.93 1.07
N GLY A 102 -2.16 29.48 0.75
CA GLY A 102 -3.29 28.70 0.25
C GLY A 102 -2.99 27.99 -1.07
N ASN A 103 -2.34 28.68 -2.01
CA ASN A 103 -1.95 28.11 -3.30
C ASN A 103 -0.91 27.00 -3.13
N ASN A 104 0.15 27.26 -2.36
CA ASN A 104 1.19 26.25 -2.11
C ASN A 104 0.62 25.01 -1.41
N ALA A 105 -0.25 25.20 -0.41
CA ALA A 105 -0.91 24.09 0.27
C ALA A 105 -1.78 23.27 -0.69
N THR A 106 -2.50 23.93 -1.58
CA THR A 106 -3.32 23.28 -2.61
C THR A 106 -2.47 22.43 -3.54
N ASP A 107 -1.37 22.98 -4.04
CA ASP A 107 -0.49 22.29 -4.99
C ASP A 107 0.26 21.13 -4.35
N LEU A 108 0.76 21.31 -3.12
CA LEU A 108 1.40 20.24 -2.35
C LEU A 108 0.41 19.13 -2.01
N ASN A 109 -0.82 19.46 -1.64
CA ASN A 109 -1.83 18.46 -1.34
C ASN A 109 -2.21 17.63 -2.58
N LYS A 110 -2.32 18.26 -3.75
CA LYS A 110 -2.54 17.54 -5.02
C LYS A 110 -1.39 16.59 -5.34
N GLN A 111 -0.15 17.03 -5.16
CA GLN A 111 1.04 16.20 -5.36
C GLN A 111 1.04 15.01 -4.39
N LEU A 112 0.83 15.25 -3.10
CA LEU A 112 0.75 14.22 -2.07
C LEU A 112 -0.33 13.18 -2.38
N ILE A 113 -1.55 13.62 -2.71
CA ILE A 113 -2.64 12.71 -3.10
C ILE A 113 -2.26 11.89 -4.34
N GLY A 114 -1.58 12.51 -5.31
CA GLY A 114 -1.09 11.81 -6.50
C GLY A 114 -0.07 10.72 -6.16
N GLU A 115 0.92 11.03 -5.32
CA GLU A 115 1.92 10.04 -4.87
C GLU A 115 1.28 8.90 -4.06
N LEU A 116 0.33 9.21 -3.18
CA LEU A 116 -0.41 8.21 -2.42
C LEU A 116 -1.23 7.28 -3.32
N ALA A 117 -1.90 7.83 -4.34
CA ALA A 117 -2.66 7.03 -5.29
C ALA A 117 -1.78 6.07 -6.10
N LEU A 118 -0.53 6.44 -6.39
CA LEU A 118 0.42 5.57 -7.08
C LEU A 118 0.82 4.38 -6.21
N ILE A 119 1.12 4.59 -4.93
CA ILE A 119 1.49 3.47 -4.04
C ILE A 119 0.29 2.57 -3.71
N ASP A 120 -0.93 3.12 -3.66
CA ASP A 120 -2.16 2.34 -3.53
C ASP A 120 -2.35 1.43 -4.75
N PHE A 121 -2.11 1.94 -5.95
CA PHE A 121 -2.13 1.16 -7.19
C PHE A 121 -1.06 0.05 -7.18
N ASP A 122 0.17 0.37 -6.75
CA ASP A 122 1.25 -0.63 -6.65
C ASP A 122 0.91 -1.74 -5.65
N LEU A 123 0.24 -1.41 -4.54
CA LEU A 123 -0.23 -2.40 -3.55
C LEU A 123 -1.25 -3.35 -4.18
N ASP A 124 -2.28 -2.81 -4.84
CA ASP A 124 -3.33 -3.60 -5.51
C ASP A 124 -2.74 -4.51 -6.58
N PHE A 125 -1.83 -3.98 -7.41
CA PHE A 125 -1.15 -4.75 -8.43
C PHE A 125 -0.30 -5.88 -7.84
N CYS A 126 0.44 -5.60 -6.76
CA CYS A 126 1.27 -6.58 -6.06
C CYS A 126 0.43 -7.72 -5.49
N GLN A 127 -0.66 -7.39 -4.78
CA GLN A 127 -1.54 -8.37 -4.15
C GLN A 127 -2.30 -9.22 -5.18
N THR A 128 -2.80 -8.59 -6.25
CA THR A 128 -3.46 -9.30 -7.35
C THR A 128 -2.49 -10.24 -8.05
N THR A 129 -1.23 -9.84 -8.20
CA THR A 129 -0.18 -10.70 -8.76
C THR A 129 0.08 -11.92 -7.88
N ALA A 130 0.25 -11.71 -6.56
CA ALA A 130 0.43 -12.80 -5.60
C ALA A 130 -0.75 -13.77 -5.62
N GLU A 131 -1.99 -13.26 -5.65
CA GLU A 131 -3.20 -14.08 -5.71
C GLU A 131 -3.26 -14.89 -7.01
N ARG A 132 -2.90 -14.28 -8.15
CA ARG A 132 -2.88 -14.96 -9.44
C ARG A 132 -1.88 -16.10 -9.44
N VAL A 133 -0.65 -15.87 -8.96
CA VAL A 133 0.40 -16.90 -8.86
C VAL A 133 -0.09 -18.05 -7.98
N TYR A 134 -0.62 -17.76 -6.79
CA TYR A 134 -1.18 -18.79 -5.91
C TYR A 134 -2.26 -19.63 -6.58
N LYS A 135 -3.19 -19.00 -7.31
CA LYS A 135 -4.26 -19.71 -8.03
C LYS A 135 -3.73 -20.61 -9.14
N GLU A 136 -2.79 -20.10 -9.94
CA GLU A 136 -2.19 -20.85 -11.05
C GLU A 136 -1.39 -22.06 -10.52
N ASP A 137 -0.52 -21.85 -9.54
CA ASP A 137 0.34 -22.90 -8.98
C ASP A 137 -0.47 -23.95 -8.19
N SER A 138 -1.49 -23.51 -7.45
CA SER A 138 -2.39 -24.43 -6.76
C SER A 138 -3.23 -25.23 -7.76
N ALA A 139 -3.75 -24.61 -8.83
CA ALA A 139 -4.51 -25.31 -9.85
C ALA A 139 -3.67 -26.39 -10.53
N ALA A 140 -2.44 -26.06 -10.93
CA ALA A 140 -1.50 -27.02 -11.51
C ALA A 140 -1.24 -28.19 -10.53
N SER A 141 -0.98 -27.90 -9.26
CA SER A 141 -0.74 -28.93 -8.25
C SER A 141 -1.97 -29.80 -7.97
N PHE A 142 -3.18 -29.24 -8.05
CA PHE A 142 -4.42 -30.02 -7.96
C PHE A 142 -4.65 -30.91 -9.18
N GLU A 143 -4.33 -30.44 -10.39
CA GLU A 143 -4.38 -31.26 -11.61
C GLU A 143 -3.42 -32.44 -11.51
N GLU A 144 -2.19 -32.20 -11.05
CA GLU A 144 -1.20 -33.25 -10.82
C GLU A 144 -1.60 -34.24 -9.72
N LEU A 145 -2.17 -33.75 -8.60
CA LEU A 145 -2.72 -34.60 -7.55
C LEU A 145 -3.85 -35.50 -8.10
N ASN A 146 -4.77 -34.95 -8.89
CA ASN A 146 -5.85 -35.74 -9.48
C ASN A 146 -5.30 -36.82 -10.42
N ALA A 147 -4.33 -36.48 -11.28
CA ALA A 147 -3.68 -37.44 -12.16
C ALA A 147 -2.97 -38.55 -11.37
N CYS A 148 -2.30 -38.20 -10.27
CA CYS A 148 -1.68 -39.15 -9.36
C CYS A 148 -2.70 -40.11 -8.72
N LEU A 149 -3.83 -39.58 -8.24
CA LEU A 149 -4.88 -40.37 -7.58
C LEU A 149 -5.50 -41.43 -8.52
N GLU A 150 -5.55 -41.15 -9.82
CA GLU A 150 -6.04 -42.04 -10.87
C GLU A 150 -4.98 -43.06 -11.33
N ASP A 151 -3.70 -42.83 -11.05
CA ASP A 151 -2.60 -43.73 -11.41
C ASP A 151 -2.22 -44.68 -10.26
N GLY A 152 -2.72 -45.92 -10.35
CA GLY A 152 -2.43 -46.99 -9.39
C GLY A 152 -0.98 -47.49 -9.39
N ASN A 153 -0.16 -47.11 -10.38
CA ASN A 153 1.27 -47.44 -10.45
C ASN A 153 2.15 -46.23 -10.11
N TRP A 154 1.56 -45.09 -9.78
CA TRP A 154 2.33 -43.91 -9.43
C TRP A 154 3.21 -44.19 -8.22
N SER A 155 4.46 -43.74 -8.33
CA SER A 155 5.42 -43.77 -7.25
C SER A 155 5.99 -42.38 -7.06
N GLN A 156 6.24 -42.03 -5.80
CA GLN A 156 6.76 -40.72 -5.44
C GLN A 156 8.10 -40.46 -6.14
N PRO A 157 8.26 -39.28 -6.78
CA PRO A 157 9.55 -38.91 -7.35
C PRO A 157 10.64 -38.90 -6.27
N THR A 158 11.68 -39.72 -6.46
CA THR A 158 12.91 -39.61 -5.65
C THR A 158 13.67 -38.36 -6.09
N THR A 159 13.49 -37.25 -5.38
CA THR A 159 14.37 -36.09 -5.52
C THR A 159 15.75 -36.44 -4.94
N THR A 160 16.66 -36.94 -5.78
CA THR A 160 18.10 -36.86 -5.47
C THR A 160 18.54 -35.42 -5.61
N VAL A 161 18.61 -34.71 -4.48
CA VAL A 161 19.30 -33.43 -4.41
C VAL A 161 20.80 -33.74 -4.56
N SER A 162 21.35 -33.51 -5.75
CA SER A 162 22.80 -33.46 -5.94
C SER A 162 23.30 -32.16 -5.31
N ASN A 163 24.19 -32.31 -4.32
CA ASN A 163 24.90 -31.23 -3.62
C ASN A 163 25.59 -30.24 -4.55
#